data_AF-A0A939C8L0-F1
#
_entry.id   AF-A0A939C8L0-F1
#
_cell.length_a   1.000
_cell.length_b   1.000
_cell.length_c   1.000
_cell.angle_alpha   90.00
_cell.angle_beta   90.00
_cell.angle_gamma   90.00
#
_symmetry.space_group_name_H-M   'P 1'
#
loop_
_entity.id
_entity.type
_entity.pdbx_description
1 polymer ?
#
loop_
_entity_poly.entity_id
_entity_poly.type
_entity_poly.pdbx_seq_one_letter_code
_entity_poly.pdbx_strand_id
1 'polypeptide(L)'
;MAIEDPEIINAVTKQLYPSVAKQYETTSSRVERAIRHAIEVAWDRGDVDVLNSYFGYTIHNTRGKPTNSEFIAMISDKLCLQMDNAS
;
A
#
# COMPACT_ATOMS: atom_id res chain seq x y z
N MET A 1 -9.33 7.38 0.75
CA MET A 1 -9.25 7.11 -0.71
C MET A 1 -9.43 5.63 -1.02
N ALA A 2 -8.44 4.74 -0.88
CA ALA A 2 -8.60 3.33 -1.30
C ALA A 2 -9.53 2.47 -0.42
N ILE A 3 -9.75 2.85 0.84
CA ILE A 3 -10.73 2.21 1.74
C ILE A 3 -12.16 2.64 1.38
N GLU A 4 -12.32 3.90 0.95
CA GLU A 4 -13.62 4.51 0.64
C GLU A 4 -14.07 4.18 -0.79
N ASP A 5 -13.11 4.05 -1.71
CA ASP A 5 -13.30 3.70 -3.11
C ASP A 5 -12.25 2.66 -3.51
N PRO A 6 -12.58 1.35 -3.43
CA PRO A 6 -11.67 0.27 -3.81
C PRO A 6 -11.26 0.31 -5.29
N GLU A 7 -12.08 0.88 -6.18
CA GLU A 7 -11.79 0.91 -7.62
C GLU A 7 -10.62 1.83 -7.96
N ILE A 8 -10.27 2.78 -7.08
CA ILE A 8 -9.13 3.69 -7.25
C ILE A 8 -7.79 2.96 -7.40
N ILE A 9 -7.69 1.71 -6.92
CA ILE A 9 -6.51 0.86 -7.05
C ILE A 9 -6.24 0.51 -8.53
N ASN A 10 -7.26 0.46 -9.38
CA ASN A 10 -7.06 0.25 -10.82
C ASN A 10 -6.56 1.51 -11.53
N ALA A 11 -6.64 2.67 -10.87
CA ALA A 11 -6.30 3.98 -11.41
C ALA A 11 -5.18 4.69 -10.62
N VAL A 12 -4.28 3.96 -9.95
CA VAL A 12 -3.29 4.56 -9.03
C VAL A 12 -2.47 5.68 -9.67
N THR A 13 -1.97 5.46 -10.89
CA THR A 13 -1.11 6.44 -11.59
C THR A 13 -1.88 7.64 -12.15
N LYS A 14 -3.19 7.49 -12.39
CA LYS A 14 -4.03 8.49 -13.05
C LYS A 14 -4.94 9.25 -12.10
N GLN A 15 -5.22 8.70 -10.92
CA GLN A 15 -6.10 9.30 -9.94
C GLN A 15 -5.45 9.38 -8.56
N LEU A 16 -5.01 8.26 -7.97
CA LEU A 16 -4.49 8.27 -6.60
C LEU A 16 -3.25 9.15 -6.45
N TYR A 17 -2.20 8.92 -7.24
CA TYR A 17 -0.97 9.71 -7.16
C TYR A 17 -1.19 11.19 -7.52
N PRO A 18 -1.93 11.55 -8.60
CA PRO A 18 -2.27 12.95 -8.86
C PRO A 18 -3.06 13.64 -7.75
N SER A 19 -4.02 12.96 -7.12
CA SER A 19 -4.81 13.52 -6.02
C SER A 19 -3.95 13.83 -4.81
N VAL A 20 -3.10 12.89 -4.39
CA VAL A 20 -2.14 13.11 -3.30
C VAL A 20 -1.12 14.20 -3.68
N ALA A 21 -0.62 14.18 -4.92
CA ALA A 21 0.34 15.17 -5.38
C ALA A 21 -0.21 16.60 -5.32
N LYS A 22 -1.47 16.79 -5.73
CA LYS A 22 -2.18 18.07 -5.64
C LYS A 22 -2.35 18.53 -4.19
N GLN A 23 -2.70 17.63 -3.29
CA GLN A 23 -2.93 17.95 -1.88
C GLN A 23 -1.66 18.39 -1.16
N TYR A 24 -0.51 17.79 -1.50
CA TYR A 24 0.78 18.03 -0.83
C TYR A 24 1.77 18.83 -1.68
N GLU A 25 1.27 19.57 -2.67
CA GLU A 25 2.07 20.45 -3.54
C GLU A 25 3.34 19.79 -4.09
N THR A 26 3.19 18.56 -4.59
CA THR A 26 4.28 17.74 -5.14
C THR A 26 3.89 17.15 -6.49
N THR A 27 4.68 16.22 -7.04
CA THR A 27 4.39 15.56 -8.31
C THR A 27 3.96 14.10 -8.10
N SER A 28 3.12 13.58 -8.99
CA SER A 28 2.71 12.16 -8.96
C SER A 28 3.90 11.20 -8.95
N SER A 29 4.98 11.56 -9.67
CA SER A 29 6.24 10.80 -9.69
C SER A 29 7.01 10.84 -8.37
N ARG A 30 6.89 11.90 -7.58
CA ARG A 30 7.47 11.98 -6.23
C ARG A 30 6.64 11.18 -5.23
N VAL A 31 5.30 11.21 -5.33
CA VAL A 31 4.41 10.39 -4.50
C VAL A 31 4.71 8.90 -4.72
N GLU A 32 4.73 8.47 -5.98
CA GLU A 32 5.01 7.08 -6.34
C GLU A 32 6.39 6.63 -5.85
N ARG A 33 7.43 7.46 -6.04
CA ARG A 33 8.79 7.16 -5.58
C ARG A 33 8.87 7.08 -4.06
N ALA A 34 8.20 7.99 -3.34
CA ALA A 34 8.18 7.99 -1.89
C ALA A 34 7.56 6.71 -1.33
N ILE A 35 6.42 6.28 -1.89
CA ILE A 35 5.76 5.03 -1.51
C ILE A 35 6.67 3.84 -1.79
N ARG A 36 7.25 3.78 -3.00
CA ARG A 36 8.16 2.69 -3.36
C ARG A 36 9.36 2.60 -2.43
N HIS A 37 9.94 3.75 -2.09
CA HIS A 37 11.08 3.81 -1.18
C HIS A 37 10.70 3.38 0.23
N ALA A 38 9.54 3.78 0.73
CA ALA A 38 9.05 3.34 2.04
C ALA A 38 8.85 1.81 2.08
N ILE A 39 8.25 1.23 1.02
CA ILE A 39 8.09 -0.23 0.89
C ILE A 39 9.46 -0.91 0.85
N GLU A 40 10.40 -0.39 0.06
CA GLU A 40 11.77 -0.93 -0.03
C GLU A 40 12.45 -0.95 1.33
N VAL A 41 12.44 0.18 2.03
CA VAL A 41 13.07 0.31 3.34
C VAL A 41 12.42 -0.63 4.35
N ALA A 42 11.09 -0.73 4.35
CA ALA A 42 10.38 -1.64 5.24
C ALA A 42 10.61 -3.11 4.89
N TRP A 43 10.82 -3.45 3.62
CA TRP A 43 11.04 -4.83 3.19
C TRP A 43 12.48 -5.30 3.40
N ASP A 44 13.46 -4.42 3.13
CA ASP A 44 14.88 -4.74 3.27
C ASP A 44 15.37 -4.69 4.72
N ARG A 45 14.72 -3.88 5.57
CA ARG A 45 15.14 -3.64 6.96
C ARG A 45 14.11 -4.05 8.00
N GLY A 46 12.89 -4.40 7.59
CA GLY A 46 11.83 -4.78 8.49
C GLY A 46 12.05 -6.17 9.08
N ASP A 47 11.52 -6.36 10.28
CA ASP A 47 11.41 -7.68 10.87
C ASP A 47 10.41 -8.51 10.05
N VAL A 48 10.90 -9.62 9.50
CA VAL A 48 10.12 -10.54 8.65
C VAL A 48 8.91 -11.07 9.41
N ASP A 49 9.04 -11.30 10.73
CA ASP A 49 7.93 -11.78 11.56
C ASP A 49 6.84 -10.73 11.72
N VAL A 50 7.23 -9.45 11.82
CA VAL A 50 6.28 -8.33 11.82
C VAL A 50 5.58 -8.26 10.48
N LEU A 51 6.30 -8.25 9.35
CA LEU A 51 5.68 -8.22 8.02
C LEU A 51 4.70 -9.39 7.81
N ASN A 52 5.08 -10.60 8.21
CA ASN A 52 4.22 -11.78 8.15
C ASN A 52 2.96 -11.64 9.02
N SER A 53 3.07 -11.04 10.21
CA SER A 53 1.90 -10.76 11.06
C SER A 53 0.95 -9.74 10.45
N TYR A 54 1.48 -8.79 9.68
CA TYR A 54 0.66 -7.74 9.06
C TYR A 54 -0.06 -8.22 7.81
N PHE A 55 0.60 -9.04 6.99
CA PHE A 55 0.16 -9.39 5.65
C PHE A 55 -0.22 -10.88 5.48
N GLY A 56 -0.07 -11.68 6.54
CA GLY A 56 -0.38 -13.10 6.58
C GLY A 56 0.77 -13.99 6.11
N TYR A 57 0.78 -15.25 6.57
CA TYR A 57 1.74 -16.32 6.21
C TYR A 57 1.86 -16.61 4.70
N THR A 58 1.03 -15.97 3.88
CA THR A 58 1.02 -16.06 2.40
C THR A 58 2.01 -15.13 1.72
N ILE A 59 2.71 -14.24 2.44
CA ILE A 59 4.02 -13.77 1.96
C ILE A 59 4.99 -14.94 2.09
N HIS A 60 4.81 -15.96 1.26
CA HIS A 60 5.90 -16.86 1.00
C HIS A 60 7.06 -16.01 0.49
N ASN A 61 8.25 -16.23 1.05
CA ASN A 61 9.52 -15.67 0.59
C ASN A 61 9.77 -15.82 -0.93
N THR A 62 8.94 -16.59 -1.64
CA THR A 62 8.93 -16.74 -3.10
C THR A 62 8.20 -15.64 -3.87
N ARG A 63 7.30 -14.87 -3.24
CA ARG A 63 6.48 -13.85 -3.96
C ARG A 63 7.20 -12.51 -4.17
N GLY A 64 8.34 -12.30 -3.52
CA GLY A 64 9.12 -11.07 -3.63
C GLY A 64 8.46 -9.85 -2.99
N LYS A 65 9.15 -8.71 -3.06
CA LYS A 65 8.67 -7.42 -2.54
C LYS A 65 7.42 -6.95 -3.31
N PRO A 66 6.35 -6.50 -2.62
CA PRO A 66 5.14 -6.05 -3.28
C PRO A 66 5.37 -4.76 -4.07
N THR A 67 4.60 -4.60 -5.14
CA THR A 67 4.47 -3.32 -5.84
C THR A 67 3.67 -2.32 -5.00
N ASN A 68 3.76 -1.03 -5.34
CA ASN A 68 2.99 0.00 -4.65
C ASN A 68 1.48 -0.29 -4.66
N SER A 69 0.93 -0.74 -5.79
CA SER A 69 -0.50 -1.03 -5.90
C SER A 69 -0.92 -2.23 -5.05
N GLU A 70 -0.13 -3.31 -5.07
CA GLU A 70 -0.37 -4.49 -4.22
C GLU A 70 -0.32 -4.12 -2.74
N PHE A 71 0.69 -3.35 -2.33
CA PHE A 71 0.83 -2.91 -0.95
C PHE A 71 -0.35 -2.05 -0.48
N ILE A 72 -0.78 -1.07 -1.28
CA ILE A 72 -1.93 -0.22 -0.93
C ILE A 72 -3.22 -1.06 -0.85
N ALA A 73 -3.41 -2.01 -1.77
CA ALA A 73 -4.57 -2.90 -1.75
C ALA A 73 -4.59 -3.77 -0.48
N MET A 74 -3.46 -4.39 -0.13
CA MET A 74 -3.32 -5.23 1.07
C MET A 74 -3.64 -4.48 2.37
N ILE A 75 -3.14 -3.25 2.51
CA ILE A 75 -3.41 -2.43 3.68
C ILE A 75 -4.87 -1.97 3.71
N SER A 76 -5.44 -1.60 2.56
CA SER A 76 -6.83 -1.14 2.48
C SER A 76 -7.80 -2.26 2.84
N ASP A 77 -7.59 -3.46 2.31
CA ASP A 77 -8.40 -4.66 2.59
C ASP A 77 -8.35 -5.03 4.08
N LYS A 78 -7.16 -5.03 4.68
CA LYS A 78 -7.00 -5.27 6.12
C LYS A 78 -7.76 -4.26 6.98
N LEU A 79 -7.70 -2.98 6.64
CA LEU A 79 -8.40 -1.93 7.39
C LEU A 79 -9.92 -2.07 7.25
N CYS A 80 -10.43 -2.38 6.06
CA CYS A 80 -11.86 -2.68 5.85
C CYS A 80 -12.32 -3.85 6.75
N LEU A 81 -11.59 -4.97 6.74
CA LEU A 81 -11.92 -6.13 7.58
C LEU A 81 -11.88 -5.82 9.08
N GLN A 82 -10.96 -4.96 9.53
CA GLN A 82 -10.91 -4.52 10.93
C GLN A 82 -12.08 -3.62 11.31
N MET A 83 -12.55 -2.77 10.39
CA MET A 83 -13.72 -1.91 10.60
C MET A 83 -15.02 -2.73 10.65
N ASP A 84 -15.15 -3.72 9.78
CA ASP A 84 -16.32 -4.62 9.76
C ASP A 84 -16.40 -5.46 11.04
N ASN A 85 -15.28 -5.99 11.54
CA ASN A 85 -15.25 -6.80 12.77
C ASN A 85 -15.46 -5.97 14.05
N ALA A 86 -15.32 -4.65 13.99
CA ALA A 86 -15.53 -3.73 15.11
C ALA A 86 -16.95 -3.15 15.16
N SER A 87 -17.79 -3.47 14.17
CA SER A 87 -19.18 -3.03 14.04
C SER A 87 -20.16 -4.09 14.54
#